data_AF-A0A7S3J3N4-F1
#
_entry.id   AF-A0A7S3J3N4-F1
#
_cell.length_a   1.000
_cell.length_b   1.000
_cell.length_c   1.000
_cell.angle_alpha   90.00
_cell.angle_beta   90.00
_cell.angle_gamma   90.00
#
_symmetry.space_group_name_H-M   'P 1'
#
loop_
_entity.id
_entity.type
_entity.pdbx_description
1 polymer ?
#
loop_
_entity_poly.entity_id
_entity_poly.type
_entity_poly.pdbx_seq_one_letter_code
_entity_poly.pdbx_strand_id
1 'polypeptide(L)'
;LNWINIHYKRNADGVLTLLDKSEFFKKVYRHRPSAIISLDNEYFSIEAMKRINKFYDHGSVPKPAKHYYNRFVRDFRQWHEEYFDYMHYTIPMRTAVPGGYFFPAQYVGQHGVYDALRHLMAQDPEKKHLVSDHTISLSNRHFAGDIDASIQKARRAFREKHSIGEYDTVIFVSPGNEKNEVQFSFESTRRGVEEFLLK
;
A
#
# COMPACT_ATOMS: atom_id res chain seq x y z
N LEU A 1 -30.01 -4.73 9.80
CA LEU A 1 -29.02 -5.82 9.59
C LEU A 1 -27.64 -5.18 9.45
N ASN A 2 -26.73 -5.47 10.37
CA ASN A 2 -25.41 -4.83 10.45
C ASN A 2 -24.41 -5.61 9.58
N TRP A 3 -24.13 -5.12 8.38
CA TRP A 3 -23.28 -5.78 7.37
C TRP A 3 -21.81 -5.86 7.77
N ILE A 4 -21.41 -5.18 8.86
CA ILE A 4 -20.03 -5.10 9.35
C ILE A 4 -19.60 -6.37 10.11
N ASN A 5 -20.55 -7.23 10.53
CA ASN A 5 -20.26 -8.42 11.35
C ASN A 5 -20.43 -9.77 10.64
N ILE A 6 -20.68 -9.80 9.32
CA ILE A 6 -20.56 -11.05 8.58
C ILE A 6 -19.08 -11.23 8.26
N HIS A 7 -18.33 -11.80 9.22
CA HIS A 7 -17.04 -12.41 8.91
C HIS A 7 -17.28 -13.54 7.92
N TYR A 8 -17.38 -13.22 6.63
CA TYR A 8 -17.18 -14.17 5.55
C TYR A 8 -15.73 -14.64 5.66
N LYS A 9 -15.49 -15.64 6.52
CA LYS A 9 -14.28 -16.46 6.51
C LYS A 9 -14.35 -17.37 5.28
N ARG A 10 -14.42 -16.79 4.08
CA ARG A 10 -14.14 -17.56 2.88
C ARG A 10 -12.65 -17.85 2.92
N ASN A 11 -12.28 -19.12 2.76
CA ASN A 11 -10.90 -19.49 2.55
C ASN A 11 -10.39 -18.88 1.23
N ALA A 12 -9.07 -18.83 1.07
CA ALA A 12 -8.41 -18.25 -0.10
C ALA A 12 -8.99 -18.80 -1.42
N ASP A 13 -9.21 -20.13 -1.48
CA ASP A 13 -9.76 -20.81 -2.66
C ASP A 13 -11.18 -20.35 -3.02
N GLY A 14 -12.03 -20.14 -2.01
CA GLY A 14 -13.38 -19.63 -2.20
C GLY A 14 -13.39 -18.19 -2.73
N VAL A 15 -12.41 -17.37 -2.33
CA VAL A 15 -12.22 -16.02 -2.87
C VAL A 15 -11.69 -16.08 -4.30
N LEU A 16 -10.66 -16.89 -4.58
CA LEU A 16 -10.12 -17.08 -5.93
C LEU A 16 -11.19 -17.52 -6.92
N THR A 17 -12.05 -18.46 -6.52
CA THR A 17 -13.18 -18.94 -7.33
C THR A 17 -14.15 -17.81 -7.69
N LEU A 18 -14.43 -16.89 -6.76
CA LEU A 18 -15.29 -15.73 -7.04
C LEU A 18 -14.61 -14.74 -7.99
N LEU A 19 -13.31 -14.51 -7.83
CA LEU A 19 -12.54 -13.63 -8.70
C LEU A 19 -12.48 -14.19 -10.13
N ASP A 20 -12.31 -15.50 -10.27
CA ASP A 20 -12.37 -16.19 -11.57
C ASP A 20 -13.76 -16.02 -12.21
N LYS A 21 -14.85 -16.26 -11.46
CA LYS A 21 -16.23 -16.10 -11.95
C LYS A 21 -16.58 -14.67 -12.36
N SER A 22 -15.95 -13.66 -11.74
CA SER A 22 -16.20 -12.25 -12.03
C SER A 22 -15.29 -11.67 -13.13
N GLU A 23 -14.49 -12.52 -13.78
CA GLU A 23 -13.44 -12.16 -14.73
C GLU A 23 -12.45 -11.11 -14.16
N PHE A 24 -12.24 -11.10 -12.84
CA PHE A 24 -11.46 -10.07 -12.16
C PHE A 24 -10.05 -9.94 -12.75
N PHE A 25 -9.32 -11.04 -12.91
CA PHE A 25 -7.94 -11.03 -13.40
C PHE A 25 -7.81 -10.51 -14.84
N LYS A 26 -8.81 -10.81 -15.68
CA LYS A 26 -8.91 -10.27 -17.05
C LYS A 26 -9.19 -8.77 -17.03
N LYS A 27 -10.00 -8.28 -16.08
CA LYS A 27 -10.23 -6.84 -15.88
C LYS A 27 -8.95 -6.14 -15.43
N VAL A 28 -8.19 -6.72 -14.50
CA VAL A 28 -6.88 -6.19 -14.08
C VAL A 28 -5.95 -6.04 -15.29
N TYR A 29 -5.80 -7.08 -16.11
CA TYR A 29 -5.00 -7.01 -17.34
C TYR A 29 -5.45 -5.87 -18.28
N ARG A 30 -6.77 -5.71 -18.49
CA ARG A 30 -7.32 -4.64 -19.34
C ARG A 30 -7.02 -3.23 -18.83
N HIS A 31 -6.95 -3.04 -17.50
CA HIS A 31 -6.64 -1.74 -16.90
C HIS A 31 -5.16 -1.36 -17.04
N ARG A 32 -4.27 -2.32 -17.38
CA ARG A 32 -2.82 -2.10 -17.54
C ARG A 32 -2.22 -1.33 -16.35
N PRO A 33 -2.37 -1.84 -15.12
CA PRO A 33 -1.79 -1.17 -13.97
C PRO A 33 -0.27 -1.05 -14.14
N SER A 34 0.32 0.00 -13.57
CA SER A 34 1.78 0.12 -13.47
C SER A 34 2.36 -0.81 -12.40
N ALA A 35 1.58 -1.09 -11.36
CA ALA A 35 1.97 -1.99 -10.27
C ALA A 35 0.77 -2.74 -9.70
N ILE A 36 1.02 -3.93 -9.16
CA ILE A 36 0.09 -4.69 -8.34
C ILE A 36 0.71 -4.88 -6.97
N ILE A 37 -0.04 -4.50 -5.93
CA ILE A 37 0.40 -4.63 -4.54
C ILE A 37 -0.46 -5.69 -3.87
N SER A 38 0.19 -6.77 -3.45
CA SER A 38 -0.43 -7.83 -2.67
C SER A 38 -0.16 -7.59 -1.18
N LEU A 39 -1.23 -7.62 -0.38
CA LEU A 39 -1.18 -7.35 1.05
C LEU A 39 -1.45 -8.64 1.82
N ASP A 40 -0.42 -9.12 2.53
CA ASP A 40 -0.50 -10.32 3.35
C ASP A 40 -0.95 -11.57 2.54
N ASN A 41 -1.01 -12.73 3.20
CA ASN A 41 -1.43 -14.02 2.64
C ASN A 41 -0.70 -14.41 1.34
N GLU A 42 0.48 -14.99 1.54
CA GLU A 42 1.40 -15.39 0.46
C GLU A 42 0.75 -16.39 -0.51
N TYR A 43 0.04 -17.39 0.02
CA TYR A 43 -0.64 -18.41 -0.78
C TYR A 43 -1.64 -17.80 -1.77
N PHE A 44 -2.56 -16.96 -1.25
CA PHE A 44 -3.54 -16.30 -2.10
C PHE A 44 -2.87 -15.41 -3.14
N SER A 45 -1.82 -14.69 -2.72
CA SER A 45 -1.09 -13.76 -3.58
C SER A 45 -0.37 -14.47 -4.72
N ILE A 46 0.29 -15.60 -4.45
CA ILE A 46 0.93 -16.45 -5.48
C ILE A 46 -0.13 -16.96 -6.47
N GLU A 47 -1.24 -17.49 -5.96
CA GLU A 47 -2.31 -18.03 -6.80
C GLU A 47 -3.01 -16.98 -7.66
N ALA A 48 -3.17 -15.76 -7.13
CA ALA A 48 -3.63 -14.61 -7.90
C ALA A 48 -2.62 -14.22 -8.99
N MET A 49 -1.32 -14.14 -8.65
CA MET A 49 -0.27 -13.81 -9.62
C MET A 49 -0.15 -14.82 -10.74
N LYS A 50 -0.28 -16.13 -10.46
CA LYS A 50 -0.35 -17.18 -11.51
C LYS A 50 -1.47 -16.92 -12.52
N ARG A 51 -2.65 -16.50 -12.03
CA ARG A 51 -3.80 -16.19 -12.91
C ARG A 51 -3.58 -14.92 -13.72
N ILE A 52 -2.92 -13.92 -13.14
CA ILE A 52 -2.59 -12.66 -13.83
C ILE A 52 -1.48 -12.89 -14.88
N ASN A 53 -0.40 -13.57 -14.53
CA ASN A 53 0.76 -13.83 -15.39
C ASN A 53 0.36 -14.50 -16.72
N LYS A 54 -0.63 -15.39 -16.70
CA LYS A 54 -1.19 -16.04 -17.91
C LYS A 54 -1.61 -15.04 -19.01
N PHE A 55 -2.02 -13.83 -18.65
CA PHE A 55 -2.41 -12.81 -19.62
C PHE A 55 -1.22 -12.05 -20.23
N TYR A 56 -0.04 -12.13 -19.60
CA TYR A 56 1.17 -11.41 -20.01
C TYR A 56 2.25 -12.33 -20.63
N ASP A 57 2.24 -13.64 -20.37
CA ASP A 57 3.31 -14.56 -20.79
C ASP A 57 3.53 -14.65 -22.31
N HIS A 58 2.55 -14.22 -23.12
CA HIS A 58 2.62 -14.22 -24.59
C HIS A 58 2.27 -12.86 -25.21
N GLY A 59 2.20 -11.80 -24.40
CA GLY A 59 1.85 -10.46 -24.85
C GLY A 59 3.06 -9.56 -25.07
N SER A 60 2.94 -8.56 -25.93
CA SER A 60 3.89 -7.44 -26.03
C SER A 60 3.74 -6.41 -24.89
N VAL A 61 2.73 -6.59 -24.04
CA VAL A 61 2.45 -5.69 -22.92
C VAL A 61 3.42 -6.01 -21.77
N PRO A 62 4.19 -5.03 -21.27
CA PRO A 62 5.07 -5.27 -20.13
C PRO A 62 4.27 -5.67 -18.89
N LYS A 63 4.83 -6.59 -18.10
CA LYS A 63 4.25 -6.99 -16.82
C LYS A 63 4.29 -5.80 -15.84
N PRO A 64 3.24 -5.58 -15.04
CA PRO A 64 3.30 -4.59 -13.96
C PRO A 64 4.35 -4.99 -12.92
N ALA A 65 4.86 -4.02 -12.17
CA ALA A 65 5.66 -4.30 -10.99
C ALA A 65 4.80 -5.03 -9.93
N LYS A 66 5.26 -6.16 -9.42
CA LYS A 66 4.52 -7.04 -8.50
C LYS A 66 5.10 -6.89 -7.10
N HIS A 67 4.52 -6.02 -6.30
CA HIS A 67 5.00 -5.74 -4.95
C HIS A 67 4.22 -6.60 -3.94
N TYR A 68 4.93 -7.07 -2.92
CA TYR A 68 4.33 -7.80 -1.80
C TYR A 68 4.59 -7.06 -0.49
N TYR A 69 3.56 -6.95 0.35
CA TYR A 69 3.66 -6.34 1.68
C TYR A 69 3.36 -7.38 2.75
N ASN A 70 4.31 -7.65 3.65
CA ASN A 70 4.13 -8.60 4.75
C ASN A 70 5.07 -8.28 5.93
N ARG A 71 4.84 -8.85 7.11
CA ARG A 71 5.63 -8.57 8.31
C ARG A 71 7.10 -9.00 8.19
N PHE A 72 7.34 -10.16 7.58
CA PHE A 72 8.66 -10.79 7.51
C PHE A 72 9.03 -11.17 6.08
N VAL A 73 10.28 -10.92 5.69
CA VAL A 73 10.86 -11.42 4.42
C VAL A 73 11.55 -12.79 4.56
N ARG A 74 11.51 -13.37 5.77
CA ARG A 74 12.32 -14.54 6.14
C ARG A 74 12.15 -15.74 5.18
N ASP A 75 10.93 -15.99 4.73
CA ASP A 75 10.60 -17.23 4.04
C ASP A 75 10.60 -17.08 2.50
N PHE A 76 10.94 -15.88 1.99
CA PHE A 76 11.02 -15.60 0.55
C PHE A 76 12.30 -16.17 -0.05
N ARG A 77 12.12 -17.09 -1.01
CA ARG A 77 13.18 -17.78 -1.75
C ARG A 77 13.26 -17.27 -3.19
N GLN A 78 14.32 -17.65 -3.91
CA GLN A 78 14.52 -17.26 -5.31
C GLN A 78 13.32 -17.55 -6.22
N TRP A 79 12.62 -18.68 -6.03
CA TRP A 79 11.45 -19.01 -6.84
C TRP A 79 10.28 -18.03 -6.67
N HIS A 80 10.25 -17.24 -5.60
CA HIS A 80 9.21 -16.22 -5.41
C HIS A 80 9.33 -15.09 -6.44
N GLU A 81 10.49 -14.92 -7.08
CA GLU A 81 10.69 -13.91 -8.13
C GLU A 81 9.80 -14.15 -9.36
N GLU A 82 9.24 -15.36 -9.51
CA GLU A 82 8.22 -15.65 -10.52
C GLU A 82 6.92 -14.86 -10.27
N TYR A 83 6.61 -14.57 -9.01
CA TYR A 83 5.34 -14.00 -8.57
C TYR A 83 5.47 -12.57 -8.06
N PHE A 84 6.61 -12.21 -7.47
CA PHE A 84 6.83 -10.91 -6.85
C PHE A 84 8.19 -10.36 -7.29
N ASP A 85 8.27 -9.05 -7.54
CA ASP A 85 9.52 -8.37 -7.89
C ASP A 85 10.18 -7.74 -6.66
N TYR A 86 9.38 -7.33 -5.67
CA TYR A 86 9.87 -6.59 -4.51
C TYR A 86 8.99 -6.78 -3.29
N MET A 87 9.61 -6.80 -2.10
CA MET A 87 8.89 -6.93 -0.84
C MET A 87 9.07 -5.72 0.09
N HIS A 88 7.96 -5.25 0.66
CA HIS A 88 7.90 -4.26 1.73
C HIS A 88 7.66 -4.98 3.05
N TYR A 89 8.52 -4.78 4.05
CA TYR A 89 8.42 -5.51 5.30
C TYR A 89 8.60 -4.67 6.56
N THR A 90 7.93 -5.08 7.65
CA THR A 90 7.80 -4.25 8.85
C THR A 90 8.59 -4.74 10.05
N ILE A 91 9.14 -5.96 10.03
CA ILE A 91 10.06 -6.46 11.06
C ILE A 91 11.46 -6.58 10.47
N PRO A 92 12.50 -5.95 11.05
CA PRO A 92 13.84 -5.89 10.46
C PRO A 92 14.62 -7.20 10.60
N MET A 93 14.00 -8.34 10.31
CA MET A 93 14.58 -9.67 10.36
C MET A 93 14.63 -10.25 8.94
N ARG A 94 15.83 -10.29 8.37
CA ARG A 94 16.13 -11.00 7.12
C ARG A 94 16.94 -12.24 7.45
N THR A 95 16.59 -13.36 6.84
CA THR A 95 17.38 -14.59 6.95
C THR A 95 17.75 -15.01 5.53
N ALA A 96 19.04 -15.19 5.27
CA ALA A 96 19.48 -15.75 3.99
C ALA A 96 19.03 -17.21 3.90
N VAL A 97 18.60 -17.62 2.71
CA VAL A 97 18.44 -19.05 2.42
C VAL A 97 19.82 -19.70 2.25
N PRO A 98 19.94 -21.04 2.38
CA PRO A 98 21.17 -21.76 2.04
C PRO A 98 21.61 -21.37 0.63
N GLY A 99 22.81 -20.79 0.50
CA GLY A 99 23.31 -20.18 -0.75
C GLY A 99 23.47 -18.66 -0.70
N GLY A 100 23.10 -17.99 0.40
CA GLY A 100 23.37 -16.56 0.62
C GLY A 100 22.42 -15.62 -0.12
N TYR A 101 21.37 -16.15 -0.75
CA TYR A 101 20.37 -15.36 -1.45
C TYR A 101 19.48 -14.56 -0.47
N PHE A 102 19.22 -13.31 -0.83
CA PHE A 102 18.28 -12.43 -0.18
C PHE A 102 17.26 -11.91 -1.20
N PHE A 103 15.98 -12.14 -0.93
CA PHE A 103 14.93 -11.62 -1.78
C PHE A 103 14.94 -10.06 -1.81
N PRO A 104 14.75 -9.42 -2.99
CA PRO A 104 14.69 -7.96 -3.10
C PRO A 104 13.60 -7.36 -2.19
N ALA A 105 14.01 -6.55 -1.20
CA ALA A 105 13.09 -6.08 -0.18
C ALA A 105 13.57 -4.83 0.57
N GLN A 106 12.61 -4.03 1.07
CA GLN A 106 12.85 -2.86 1.91
C GLN A 106 12.10 -2.97 3.25
N TYR A 107 12.83 -2.65 4.32
CA TYR A 107 12.21 -2.39 5.61
C TYR A 107 11.47 -1.05 5.56
N VAL A 108 10.15 -1.08 5.72
CA VAL A 108 9.29 0.11 5.67
C VAL A 108 8.80 0.55 7.05
N GLY A 109 9.24 -0.13 8.11
CA GLY A 109 8.91 0.19 9.49
C GLY A 109 7.58 -0.37 9.98
N GLN A 110 7.56 -0.86 11.22
CA GLN A 110 6.31 -1.04 11.98
C GLN A 110 5.72 0.29 12.46
N HIS A 111 6.62 1.23 12.74
CA HIS A 111 6.29 2.47 13.43
C HIS A 111 5.72 3.53 12.51
N GLY A 112 5.98 3.52 11.20
CA GLY A 112 5.47 4.58 10.31
C GLY A 112 3.94 4.74 10.34
N VAL A 113 3.21 3.63 10.31
CA VAL A 113 1.73 3.65 10.43
C VAL A 113 1.30 4.03 11.85
N TYR A 114 1.99 3.50 12.87
CA TYR A 114 1.71 3.84 14.27
C TYR A 114 1.93 5.34 14.54
N ASP A 115 3.05 5.89 14.10
CA ASP A 115 3.45 7.29 14.25
C ASP A 115 2.54 8.20 13.44
N ALA A 116 2.12 7.80 12.24
CA ALA A 116 1.14 8.52 11.45
C ALA A 116 -0.23 8.57 12.17
N LEU A 117 -0.71 7.43 12.69
CA LEU A 117 -1.95 7.39 13.46
C LEU A 117 -1.84 8.21 14.76
N ARG A 118 -0.71 8.08 15.46
CA ARG A 118 -0.39 8.85 16.66
C ARG A 118 -0.44 10.34 16.38
N HIS A 119 0.26 10.77 15.34
CA HIS A 119 0.33 12.16 14.92
C HIS A 119 -1.07 12.66 14.56
N LEU A 120 -1.79 11.93 13.72
CA LEU A 120 -3.13 12.28 13.30
C LEU A 120 -4.08 12.46 14.49
N MET A 121 -4.12 11.49 15.41
CA MET A 121 -5.00 11.54 16.58
C MET A 121 -4.56 12.58 17.61
N ALA A 122 -3.26 12.88 17.72
CA ALA A 122 -2.75 13.93 18.61
C ALA A 122 -3.13 15.34 18.11
N GLN A 123 -3.31 15.50 16.79
CA GLN A 123 -3.75 16.75 16.17
C GLN A 123 -5.27 16.93 16.20
N ASP A 124 -6.07 15.86 16.39
CA ASP A 124 -7.53 15.97 16.54
C ASP A 124 -7.90 16.32 18.00
N PRO A 125 -8.49 17.49 18.28
CA PRO A 125 -8.88 17.89 19.63
C PRO A 125 -9.81 16.88 20.34
N GLU A 126 -10.65 16.18 19.58
CA GLU A 126 -11.58 15.18 20.13
C GLU A 126 -10.90 13.85 20.46
N LYS A 127 -9.78 13.54 19.82
CA LYS A 127 -9.11 12.23 19.93
C LYS A 127 -7.75 12.32 20.63
N LYS A 128 -7.23 13.51 20.89
CA LYS A 128 -5.95 13.74 21.56
C LYS A 128 -5.82 13.00 22.90
N HIS A 129 -6.91 12.89 23.65
CA HIS A 129 -6.95 12.18 24.94
C HIS A 129 -6.71 10.66 24.82
N LEU A 130 -6.80 10.11 23.61
CA LEU A 130 -6.50 8.70 23.32
C LEU A 130 -5.02 8.47 23.05
N VAL A 131 -4.21 9.53 22.95
CA VAL A 131 -2.77 9.45 22.71
C VAL A 131 -2.03 9.73 24.02
N SER A 132 -1.39 8.69 24.56
CA SER A 132 -0.50 8.79 25.74
C SER A 132 0.97 8.78 25.30
N ASP A 133 1.94 9.05 26.18
CA ASP A 133 3.37 9.15 25.80
C ASP A 133 3.92 7.94 25.02
N HIS A 134 3.43 6.74 25.31
CA HIS A 134 3.91 5.50 24.68
C HIS A 134 2.84 4.65 24.00
N THR A 135 1.57 5.05 24.04
CA THR A 135 0.46 4.23 23.55
C THR A 135 -0.61 5.06 22.85
N ILE A 136 -1.45 4.38 22.06
CA ILE A 136 -2.68 4.92 21.50
C ILE A 136 -3.82 3.98 21.89
N SER A 137 -4.90 4.54 22.42
CA SER A 137 -6.12 3.82 22.76
C SER A 137 -7.08 3.84 21.58
N LEU A 138 -7.43 2.66 21.05
CA LEU A 138 -8.28 2.53 19.86
C LEU A 138 -9.56 1.75 20.18
N SER A 139 -10.68 2.18 19.60
CA SER A 139 -11.94 1.45 19.71
C SER A 139 -12.02 0.33 18.69
N ASN A 140 -12.10 -0.94 19.12
CA ASN A 140 -12.25 -2.08 18.20
C ASN A 140 -13.48 -1.97 17.28
N ARG A 141 -14.54 -1.28 17.72
CA ARG A 141 -15.79 -1.15 16.96
C ARG A 141 -15.81 0.06 16.02
N HIS A 142 -15.15 1.15 16.42
CA HIS A 142 -15.27 2.45 15.75
C HIS A 142 -13.97 2.93 15.10
N PHE A 143 -12.88 2.15 15.20
CA PHE A 143 -11.54 2.51 14.70
C PHE A 143 -11.56 3.11 13.30
N ALA A 144 -12.17 2.42 12.33
CA ALA A 144 -12.18 2.88 10.94
C ALA A 144 -12.88 4.26 10.78
N GLY A 145 -14.02 4.46 11.43
CA GLY A 145 -14.77 5.72 11.36
C GLY A 145 -14.06 6.86 12.07
N ASP A 146 -13.44 6.57 13.22
CA ASP A 146 -12.68 7.55 14.00
C ASP A 146 -11.44 8.05 13.25
N ILE A 147 -10.73 7.14 12.57
CA ILE A 147 -9.58 7.50 11.75
C ILE A 147 -10.00 8.29 10.53
N ASP A 148 -11.04 7.88 9.80
CA ASP A 148 -11.52 8.64 8.63
C ASP A 148 -11.94 10.07 9.02
N ALA A 149 -12.69 10.23 10.11
CA ALA A 149 -13.06 11.55 10.61
C ALA A 149 -11.84 12.43 10.94
N SER A 150 -10.83 11.85 11.58
CA SER A 150 -9.57 12.54 11.90
C SER A 150 -8.81 12.94 10.62
N ILE A 151 -8.76 12.07 9.61
CA ILE A 151 -8.17 12.35 8.29
C ILE A 151 -8.88 13.53 7.63
N GLN A 152 -10.22 13.55 7.62
CA GLN A 152 -10.97 14.65 7.00
C GLN A 152 -10.71 15.99 7.71
N LYS A 153 -10.63 15.99 9.05
CA LYS A 153 -10.26 17.20 9.80
C LYS A 153 -8.85 17.67 9.46
N ALA A 154 -7.87 16.78 9.46
CA ALA A 154 -6.49 17.11 9.10
C ALA A 154 -6.38 17.66 7.67
N ARG A 155 -7.10 17.07 6.71
CA ARG A 155 -7.18 17.55 5.32
C ARG A 155 -7.77 18.96 5.25
N ARG A 156 -8.91 19.21 5.91
CA ARG A 156 -9.54 20.54 5.94
C ARG A 156 -8.61 21.59 6.57
N ALA A 157 -8.04 21.29 7.73
CA ALA A 157 -7.11 22.18 8.42
C ALA A 157 -5.88 22.51 7.57
N PHE A 158 -5.31 21.53 6.87
CA PHE A 158 -4.19 21.77 5.94
C PHE A 158 -4.61 22.69 4.79
N ARG A 159 -5.75 22.43 4.15
CA ARG A 159 -6.25 23.26 3.05
C ARG A 159 -6.56 24.69 3.47
N GLU A 160 -7.26 24.86 4.59
CA GLU A 160 -7.56 26.17 5.18
C GLU A 160 -6.29 26.96 5.48
N LYS A 161 -5.31 26.32 6.15
CA LYS A 161 -4.02 26.93 6.48
C LYS A 161 -3.27 27.42 5.24
N HIS A 162 -3.38 26.69 4.13
CA HIS A 162 -2.66 26.99 2.89
C HIS A 162 -3.52 27.68 1.82
N SER A 163 -4.76 28.09 2.16
CA SER A 163 -5.71 28.72 1.22
C SER A 163 -5.93 27.91 -0.06
N ILE A 164 -5.97 26.58 0.08
CA ILE A 164 -6.19 25.64 -1.02
C ILE A 164 -7.70 25.38 -1.12
N GLY A 165 -8.31 25.65 -2.29
CA GLY A 165 -9.73 25.44 -2.54
C GLY A 165 -10.11 23.96 -2.48
N GLU A 166 -11.39 23.61 -2.32
CA GLU A 166 -11.82 22.19 -2.18
C GLU A 166 -11.48 21.33 -3.39
N TYR A 167 -11.56 21.91 -4.59
CA TYR A 167 -11.35 21.21 -5.86
C TYR A 167 -9.91 21.29 -6.38
N ASP A 168 -9.03 22.01 -5.70
CA ASP A 168 -7.63 22.13 -6.11
C ASP A 168 -6.89 20.79 -5.98
N THR A 169 -6.09 20.45 -6.99
CA THR A 169 -5.27 19.23 -6.93
C THR A 169 -4.04 19.49 -6.08
N VAL A 170 -3.88 18.71 -5.01
CA VAL A 170 -2.70 18.77 -4.13
C VAL A 170 -1.82 17.56 -4.43
N ILE A 171 -0.57 17.82 -4.77
CA ILE A 171 0.42 16.78 -5.06
C ILE A 171 1.46 16.80 -3.94
N PHE A 172 1.52 15.72 -3.18
CA PHE A 172 2.52 15.52 -2.15
C PHE A 172 3.70 14.76 -2.75
N VAL A 173 4.89 15.31 -2.55
CA VAL A 173 6.15 14.66 -2.93
C VAL A 173 6.99 14.47 -1.69
N SER A 174 7.68 13.33 -1.61
CA SER A 174 8.70 13.07 -0.58
C SER A 174 10.05 13.13 -1.29
N PRO A 175 10.71 14.30 -1.33
CA PRO A 175 11.83 14.51 -2.21
C PRO A 175 13.15 13.87 -1.72
N GLY A 176 13.11 13.00 -0.71
CA GLY A 176 14.32 12.48 -0.07
C GLY A 176 14.97 13.49 0.86
N ASN A 177 16.07 13.11 1.49
CA ASN A 177 16.78 13.95 2.48
C ASN A 177 18.03 14.61 1.88
N GLU A 178 18.56 14.10 0.77
CA GLU A 178 19.75 14.64 0.14
C GLU A 178 19.42 15.60 -1.01
N LYS A 179 20.29 16.59 -1.25
CA LYS A 179 20.06 17.66 -2.24
C LYS A 179 19.82 17.13 -3.67
N ASN A 180 20.56 16.10 -4.05
CA ASN A 180 20.43 15.36 -5.31
C ASN A 180 19.08 14.63 -5.42
N GLU A 181 18.63 13.95 -4.36
CA GLU A 181 17.31 13.29 -4.31
C GLU A 181 16.20 14.30 -4.49
N VAL A 182 16.34 15.47 -3.84
CA VAL A 182 15.36 16.53 -3.87
C VAL A 182 15.24 17.10 -5.27
N GLN A 183 16.36 17.45 -5.88
CA GLN A 183 16.39 18.00 -7.22
C GLN A 183 15.83 17.02 -8.26
N PHE A 184 16.15 15.72 -8.15
CA PHE A 184 15.63 14.69 -9.02
C PHE A 184 14.11 14.51 -8.87
N SER A 185 13.63 14.46 -7.62
CA SER A 185 12.22 14.26 -7.28
C SER A 185 11.34 15.40 -7.77
N PHE A 186 11.79 16.64 -7.61
CA PHE A 186 11.07 17.81 -8.09
C PHE A 186 11.01 17.88 -9.62
N GLU A 187 12.12 17.61 -10.31
CA GLU A 187 12.14 17.62 -11.77
C GLU A 187 11.24 16.50 -12.36
N SER A 188 11.27 15.31 -11.75
CA SER A 188 10.40 14.19 -12.14
C SER A 188 8.93 14.52 -11.90
N THR A 189 8.62 15.16 -10.76
CA THR A 189 7.24 15.58 -10.44
C THR A 189 6.76 16.64 -11.40
N ARG A 190 7.58 17.67 -11.69
CA ARG A 190 7.25 18.74 -12.65
C ARG A 190 6.86 18.14 -14.00
N ARG A 191 7.68 17.23 -14.54
CA ARG A 191 7.41 16.53 -15.79
C ARG A 191 6.12 15.70 -15.74
N GLY A 192 5.91 14.95 -14.65
CA GLY A 192 4.70 14.15 -14.47
C GLY A 192 3.43 15.01 -14.41
N VAL A 193 3.49 16.19 -13.78
CA VAL A 193 2.38 17.15 -13.75
C VAL A 193 2.13 17.75 -15.12
N GLU A 194 3.18 18.14 -15.85
CA GLU A 194 3.07 18.62 -17.22
C GLU A 194 2.42 17.58 -18.14
N GLU A 195 2.86 16.32 -18.07
CA GLU A 195 2.26 15.23 -18.84
C GLU A 195 0.79 14.95 -18.44
N PHE A 196 0.44 15.10 -17.17
CA PHE A 196 -0.93 14.91 -16.69
C PHE A 196 -1.86 16.03 -17.15
N LEU A 197 -1.39 17.27 -17.20
CA LEU A 197 -2.19 18.43 -17.61
C LEU A 197 -2.28 18.59 -19.14
N LEU A 198 -1.29 18.11 -19.89
CA LEU A 198 -1.21 18.26 -21.35
C LEU A 198 -1.79 17.08 -22.14
N LYS A 199 -2.31 16.05 -21.46
CA LYS A 199 -3.08 14.94 -22.06
C LYS A 199 -4.57 15.14 -21.86
#